data_AF-A0A8B6EKR7-F1
#
_entry.id   AF-A0A8B6EKR7-F1
#
_cell.length_a   1.000
_cell.length_b   1.000
_cell.length_c   1.000
_cell.angle_alpha   90.00
_cell.angle_beta   90.00
_cell.angle_gamma   90.00
#
_symmetry.space_group_name_H-M   'P 1'
#
loop_
_entity.id
_entity.type
_entity.pdbx_description
1 polymer ?
#
loop_
_entity_poly.entity_id
_entity_poly.type
_entity_poly.pdbx_seq_one_letter_code
_entity_poly.pdbx_strand_id
1 'polypeptide(L)'
;MDVFKHHNRQGQYIEQTVPIRPLLRKITATYQSHQVNNIHRRQSYITVTTEGVKKLLIKCNPSKACGPDKIPARILRECADDLAPFLCIAFNASLRSGFR
;
A
#
# COMPACT_ATOMS: atom_id res chain seq x y z
N MET A 1 -31.63 18.79 14.97
CA MET A 1 -30.85 19.39 16.08
C MET A 1 -31.72 19.32 17.30
N ASP A 2 -31.53 18.29 18.13
CA ASP A 2 -32.41 18.02 19.26
C ASP A 2 -32.00 18.88 20.46
N VAL A 3 -32.80 19.90 20.72
CA VAL A 3 -32.65 20.83 21.85
C VAL A 3 -33.33 20.19 23.06
N PHE A 4 -32.55 19.65 24.00
CA PHE A 4 -33.08 19.15 25.26
C PHE A 4 -33.56 20.31 26.14
N LYS A 5 -34.88 20.50 26.19
CA LYS A 5 -35.54 21.51 27.04
C LYS A 5 -35.98 20.88 28.35
N HIS A 6 -35.19 21.05 29.42
CA HIS A 6 -35.65 20.69 30.76
C HIS A 6 -36.25 21.92 31.46
N HIS A 7 -37.52 21.83 31.86
CA HIS A 7 -38.20 22.85 32.67
C HIS A 7 -37.79 22.72 34.15
N ASN A 8 -37.63 23.85 34.84
CA ASN A 8 -37.60 23.87 36.30
C ASN A 8 -38.99 24.21 36.86
N ARG A 9 -39.20 23.99 38.17
CA ARG A 9 -40.49 24.15 38.86
C ARG A 9 -41.03 25.59 38.98
N GLN A 10 -40.33 26.59 38.46
CA GLN A 10 -40.77 27.99 38.43
C GLN A 10 -40.86 28.57 37.00
N GLY A 11 -40.84 27.72 35.95
CA GLY A 11 -41.22 28.13 34.59
C GLY A 11 -40.27 29.10 33.89
N GLN A 12 -39.07 29.35 34.43
CA GLN A 12 -38.04 30.15 33.76
C GLN A 12 -37.10 29.27 32.94
N TYR A 13 -36.84 29.66 31.68
CA TYR A 13 -35.77 29.11 30.86
C TYR A 13 -34.42 29.58 31.42
N ILE A 14 -33.62 28.65 31.94
CA ILE A 14 -32.22 28.92 32.30
C ILE A 14 -31.31 28.49 31.15
N GLU A 15 -30.64 29.44 30.51
CA GLU A 15 -29.61 29.17 29.51
C GLU A 15 -28.36 28.66 30.23
N GLN A 16 -28.28 27.35 30.46
CA GLN A 16 -27.06 26.74 30.99
C GLN A 16 -26.06 26.55 29.84
N THR A 17 -25.15 27.50 29.67
CA THR A 17 -23.99 27.32 28.80
C THR A 17 -23.03 26.34 29.45
N VAL A 18 -23.23 25.04 29.23
CA VAL A 18 -22.21 24.03 29.56
C VAL A 18 -20.97 24.30 28.70
N PRO A 19 -19.77 24.52 29.27
CA PRO A 19 -18.59 24.77 28.45
C PRO A 19 -18.23 23.47 27.72
N ILE A 20 -18.52 23.39 26.42
CA ILE A 20 -18.16 22.25 25.54
C ILE A 20 -16.63 22.20 25.31
N ARG A 21 -15.92 23.27 25.69
CA ARG A 21 -14.47 23.48 25.44
C ARG A 21 -13.52 22.44 26.09
N PRO A 22 -13.75 21.89 27.31
CA PRO A 22 -12.85 20.92 27.92
C PRO A 22 -12.93 19.52 27.29
N LEU A 23 -14.10 19.13 26.78
CA LEU A 23 -14.33 17.82 26.16
C LEU A 23 -13.70 17.74 24.78
N LEU A 24 -13.82 18.80 23.97
CA LEU A 24 -13.15 18.92 22.67
C LEU A 24 -11.63 18.79 22.82
N ARG A 25 -11.04 19.40 23.86
CA ARG A 25 -9.59 19.36 24.10
C ARG A 25 -9.08 17.94 24.43
N LYS A 26 -9.87 17.14 25.16
CA LYS A 26 -9.57 15.73 25.44
C LYS A 26 -9.71 14.86 24.20
N ILE A 27 -10.72 15.11 23.36
CA ILE A 27 -10.94 14.40 22.10
C ILE A 27 -9.83 14.71 21.08
N THR A 28 -9.40 15.97 20.98
CA THR A 28 -8.28 16.36 20.10
C THR A 28 -6.97 15.71 20.59
N ALA A 29 -6.69 15.75 21.89
CA ALA A 29 -5.48 15.16 22.46
C ALA A 29 -5.41 13.63 22.31
N THR A 30 -6.54 12.91 22.45
CA THR A 30 -6.59 11.46 22.21
C THR A 30 -6.44 11.09 20.74
N TYR A 31 -6.89 11.94 19.82
CA TYR A 31 -6.69 11.74 18.38
C TYR A 31 -5.23 11.95 17.97
N GLN A 32 -4.51 12.90 18.59
CA GLN A 32 -3.08 13.10 18.33
C GLN A 32 -2.18 12.02 18.96
N SER A 33 -2.51 11.49 20.15
CA SER A 33 -1.69 10.44 20.78
C SER A 33 -1.76 9.08 20.07
N HIS A 34 -2.79 8.83 19.25
CA HIS A 34 -2.91 7.61 18.44
C HIS A 34 -2.12 7.64 17.12
N GLN A 35 -1.45 8.75 16.79
CA GLN A 35 -0.66 8.88 15.54
C GLN A 35 0.85 8.88 15.82
N VAL A 36 1.31 8.10 16.80
CA VAL A 36 2.74 7.94 17.09
C VAL A 36 3.28 6.69 16.38
N ASN A 37 4.03 6.95 15.30
CA ASN A 37 5.05 6.09 14.67
C ASN A 37 4.64 4.73 14.06
N ASN A 38 4.01 4.77 12.88
CA ASN A 38 4.10 3.67 11.92
C ASN A 38 5.23 3.93 10.90
N ILE A 39 6.49 3.79 11.33
CA ILE A 39 7.68 3.74 10.45
C ILE A 39 7.81 2.36 9.77
N HIS A 40 6.93 1.41 10.08
CA HIS A 40 7.02 0.03 9.59
C HIS A 40 6.36 -0.14 8.21
N ARG A 41 7.21 -0.47 7.23
CA ARG A 41 6.90 -0.92 5.86
C ARG A 41 6.48 0.14 4.85
N ARG A 42 7.35 1.11 4.57
CA ARG A 42 7.46 1.58 3.18
C ARG A 42 8.12 0.47 2.37
N GLN A 43 7.31 -0.44 1.81
CA GLN A 43 7.76 -1.29 0.72
C GLN A 43 8.23 -0.31 -0.37
N SER A 44 9.54 -0.22 -0.59
CA SER A 44 10.06 0.55 -1.72
C SER A 44 9.39 -0.01 -2.97
N TYR A 45 8.85 0.88 -3.80
CA TYR A 45 8.12 0.48 -5.00
C TYR A 45 9.13 -0.09 -6.01
N ILE A 46 9.30 -1.42 -6.00
CA ILE A 46 10.18 -2.12 -6.93
C ILE A 46 9.47 -2.17 -8.27
N THR A 47 10.09 -1.58 -9.30
CA THR A 47 9.62 -1.67 -10.68
C THR A 47 10.64 -2.40 -11.52
N VAL A 48 10.18 -3.42 -12.23
CA VAL A 48 10.96 -4.14 -13.23
C VAL A 48 10.81 -3.43 -14.57
N THR A 49 11.91 -3.27 -15.31
CA THR A 49 11.91 -2.67 -16.65
C THR A 49 12.14 -3.72 -17.72
N THR A 50 11.57 -3.50 -18.91
CA THR A 50 11.74 -4.41 -20.06
C THR A 50 13.21 -4.59 -20.43
N GLU A 51 13.98 -3.50 -20.49
CA GLU A 51 15.43 -3.55 -20.75
C GLU A 51 16.19 -4.35 -19.70
N GLY A 52 15.81 -4.23 -18.43
CA GLY A 52 16.39 -5.02 -17.35
C GLY A 52 16.15 -6.51 -17.53
N VAL A 53 14.91 -6.90 -17.87
CA VAL A 53 14.54 -8.29 -18.15
C VAL A 53 15.28 -8.82 -19.37
N LYS A 54 15.26 -8.09 -20.49
CA LYS A 54 15.97 -8.43 -21.72
C LYS A 54 17.46 -8.67 -21.47
N LYS A 55 18.11 -7.77 -20.74
CA LYS A 55 19.53 -7.89 -20.38
C LYS A 55 19.82 -9.17 -19.60
N LEU A 56 18.91 -9.59 -18.71
CA LEU A 56 19.04 -10.84 -17.96
C LEU A 56 18.84 -12.06 -18.87
N LEU A 57 17.83 -12.04 -19.75
CA LEU A 57 17.57 -13.13 -20.71
C LEU A 57 18.75 -13.35 -21.66
N ILE A 58 19.33 -12.27 -22.20
CA ILE A 58 20.49 -12.36 -23.10
C ILE A 58 21.74 -12.91 -22.37
N LYS A 59 21.87 -12.62 -21.07
CA LYS A 59 22.99 -13.09 -20.23
C LYS A 59 22.83 -14.56 -19.81
N CYS A 60 21.69 -15.20 -20.08
CA CYS A 60 21.53 -16.63 -19.83
C CYS A 60 22.60 -17.44 -20.57
N ASN A 61 23.31 -18.29 -19.83
CA ASN A 61 24.35 -19.13 -20.42
C ASN A 61 23.70 -20.37 -21.08
N PRO A 62 23.78 -20.52 -22.41
CA PRO A 62 23.16 -21.65 -23.13
C PRO A 62 23.79 -23.01 -22.80
N SER A 63 24.98 -23.07 -22.21
CA SER A 63 25.62 -24.34 -21.80
C SER A 63 25.18 -24.83 -20.41
N LYS A 64 24.40 -24.04 -19.67
CA LYS A 64 23.85 -24.48 -18.39
C LYS A 64 22.66 -25.41 -18.59
N ALA A 65 22.46 -26.29 -17.62
CA ALA A 65 21.31 -27.16 -17.57
C ALA A 65 20.01 -26.35 -17.58
N CYS A 66 18.99 -26.97 -18.15
CA CYS A 66 17.64 -26.45 -18.20
C CYS A 66 17.08 -26.23 -16.80
N GLY A 67 16.26 -25.19 -16.61
CA GLY A 67 15.50 -25.01 -15.39
C GLY A 67 14.46 -26.11 -15.17
N PRO A 68 13.75 -26.11 -14.03
CA PRO A 68 12.65 -27.03 -13.77
C PRO A 68 11.48 -26.89 -14.77
N ASP A 69 11.43 -25.77 -15.48
CA ASP A 69 10.52 -25.46 -16.58
C ASP A 69 10.86 -26.19 -17.88
N LYS A 70 12.03 -26.84 -17.98
CA LYS A 70 12.52 -27.52 -19.19
C LYS A 70 12.64 -26.59 -20.41
N ILE A 71 12.77 -25.27 -20.19
CA ILE A 71 13.04 -24.29 -21.26
C ILE A 71 14.55 -24.05 -21.37
N PRO A 72 15.19 -24.37 -22.52
CA PRO A 72 16.63 -24.17 -22.68
C PRO A 72 17.00 -22.68 -22.61
N ALA A 73 18.12 -22.37 -21.96
CA ALA A 73 18.65 -21.02 -21.87
C ALA A 73 18.93 -20.39 -23.25
N ARG A 74 19.19 -21.20 -24.29
CA ARG A 74 19.31 -20.73 -25.68
C ARG A 74 18.01 -20.08 -26.19
N ILE A 75 16.85 -20.69 -25.93
CA ILE A 75 15.55 -20.16 -26.35
C ILE A 75 15.24 -18.85 -25.65
N LEU A 76 15.50 -18.77 -24.34
CA LEU A 76 15.31 -17.54 -23.56
C LEU A 76 16.15 -16.38 -24.12
N ARG A 77 17.37 -16.68 -24.57
CA ARG A 77 18.28 -15.69 -25.15
C ARG A 77 17.87 -15.27 -26.56
N GLU A 78 17.48 -16.21 -27.41
CA GLU A 78 17.06 -15.94 -28.79
C GLU A 78 15.73 -15.19 -28.84
N CYS A 79 14.78 -15.55 -27.98
CA CYS A 79 13.47 -14.90 -27.87
C CYS A 79 13.46 -13.72 -26.86
N ALA A 80 14.63 -13.19 -26.47
CA ALA A 80 14.71 -12.19 -25.41
C ALA A 80 13.94 -10.90 -25.74
N ASP A 81 13.95 -10.48 -27.01
CA ASP A 81 13.23 -9.29 -27.47
C ASP A 81 11.72 -9.45 -27.35
N ASP A 82 11.20 -10.62 -27.72
CA ASP A 82 9.76 -10.90 -27.69
C ASP A 82 9.27 -11.18 -26.26
N LEU A 83 10.05 -11.90 -25.45
CA LEU A 83 9.64 -12.33 -24.10
C LEU A 83 9.74 -11.21 -23.06
N ALA A 84 10.72 -10.30 -23.19
CA ALA A 84 10.96 -9.27 -22.20
C ALA A 84 9.73 -8.41 -21.83
N PRO A 85 8.91 -7.89 -22.76
CA PRO A 85 7.75 -7.09 -22.40
C PRO A 85 6.69 -7.88 -21.61
N PHE A 86 6.43 -9.13 -22.01
CA PHE A 86 5.44 -9.97 -21.32
C PHE A 86 5.90 -10.35 -19.91
N LEU A 87 7.17 -10.76 -19.76
CA LEU A 87 7.75 -11.08 -18.46
C LEU A 87 7.83 -9.85 -17.54
N CYS A 88 8.14 -8.68 -18.09
CA CYS A 88 8.13 -7.41 -17.35
C CYS A 88 6.73 -7.11 -16.76
N ILE A 89 5.67 -7.29 -17.57
CA ILE A 89 4.29 -7.12 -17.10
C ILE A 89 3.96 -8.13 -16.00
N ALA A 90 4.28 -9.42 -16.22
CA ALA A 90 4.00 -10.48 -15.26
C ALA A 90 4.72 -10.26 -13.93
N PHE A 91 6.01 -9.91 -13.95
CA PHE A 91 6.77 -9.63 -12.73
C PHE A 91 6.24 -8.43 -11.97
N ASN A 92 5.94 -7.32 -12.68
CA ASN A 92 5.36 -6.15 -12.04
C ASN A 92 3.95 -6.43 -11.49
N ALA A 93 3.15 -7.26 -12.15
CA ALA A 93 1.86 -7.69 -11.63
C ALA A 93 2.02 -8.49 -10.33
N SER A 94 2.94 -9.46 -10.29
CA SER A 94 3.24 -10.24 -9.08
C SER A 94 3.78 -9.40 -7.93
N LEU A 95 4.64 -8.43 -8.23
CA LEU A 95 5.18 -7.49 -7.22
C LEU A 95 4.10 -6.58 -6.64
N ARG A 96 3.08 -6.23 -7.42
CA ARG A 96 1.94 -5.40 -6.99
C ARG A 96 0.89 -6.20 -6.22
N SER A 97 0.57 -7.41 -6.68
CA SER A 97 -0.45 -8.25 -6.04
C SER A 97 0.05 -8.89 -4.74
N GLY A 98 1.37 -9.01 -4.58
CA GLY A 98 1.98 -9.53 -3.36
C GLY A 98 1.63 -10.99 -3.10
N PHE A 99 1.59 -11.84 -4.14
CA PHE A 99 1.39 -13.28 -3.97
C PHE A 99 2.33 -13.79 -2.87
N ARG A 100 1.71 -14.26 -1.79
CA ARG A 100 2.29 -14.58 -0.50
C ARG A 100 2.08 -16.06 -0.20
#